data_AF-A0A1S1HPM9-F1
#
_entry.id   AF-A0A1S1HPM9-F1
#
_cell.length_a   1.000
_cell.length_b   1.000
_cell.length_c   1.000
_cell.angle_alpha   90.00
_cell.angle_beta   90.00
_cell.angle_gamma   90.00
#
_symmetry.space_group_name_H-M   'P 1'
#
loop_
_entity.id
_entity.type
_entity.pdbx_description
1 polymer ?
#
loop_
_entity_poly.entity_id
_entity_poly.type
_entity_poly.pdbx_seq_one_letter_code
_entity_poly.pdbx_strand_id
1 'polypeptide(L)'
;MKSSLLMTSILLFSTASLAESNLARHGYIDNPPSRAFLCSSMGKNLNTGCGAVQYEPQSVEGPKGFPEGGPQDGKIASGGNNNFSQLNEQTKDRWHKVNIQSGKNEFSWSLTAPHRTTSWQFFITKQGWDPNTPLTRDDFELKPFCERQDNGSTPTNRVQINC
;
A
#
# COMPACT_ATOMS: atom_id res chain seq x y z
N MET A 1 -57.67 -53.73 3.52
CA MET A 1 -57.89 -52.26 3.62
C MET A 1 -57.12 -51.80 4.86
N LYS A 2 -56.10 -50.93 4.83
CA LYS A 2 -55.85 -49.74 4.02
C LYS A 2 -54.34 -49.62 3.73
N SER A 3 -54.01 -49.26 2.50
CA SER A 3 -52.69 -48.80 2.07
C SER A 3 -52.44 -47.40 2.63
N SER A 4 -51.21 -47.10 3.04
CA SER A 4 -50.76 -45.71 3.22
C SER A 4 -49.32 -45.60 2.72
N LEU A 5 -49.19 -45.03 1.52
CA LEU A 5 -47.94 -44.46 1.03
C LEU A 5 -47.57 -43.27 1.92
N LEU A 6 -46.32 -43.24 2.41
CA LEU A 6 -45.73 -42.03 2.97
C LEU A 6 -44.70 -41.47 2.01
N MET A 7 -44.95 -40.21 1.66
CA MET A 7 -44.32 -39.44 0.61
C MET A 7 -42.94 -38.93 1.07
N THR A 8 -41.99 -39.01 0.15
CA THR A 8 -40.61 -38.54 0.26
C THR A 8 -40.52 -37.04 0.56
N SER A 9 -39.58 -36.62 1.38
CA SER A 9 -39.14 -35.21 1.48
C SER A 9 -37.64 -35.19 1.74
N ILE A 10 -36.84 -35.21 0.66
CA ILE A 10 -35.40 -35.00 0.74
C ILE A 10 -35.18 -33.49 0.79
N LEU A 11 -34.88 -32.97 1.98
CA LEU A 11 -34.42 -31.60 2.19
C LEU A 11 -32.99 -31.49 1.64
N LEU A 12 -32.83 -30.94 0.44
CA LEU A 12 -31.54 -30.50 -0.08
C LEU A 12 -31.14 -29.22 0.66
N PHE A 13 -30.34 -29.37 1.73
CA PHE A 13 -29.62 -28.24 2.32
C PHE A 13 -28.55 -27.78 1.33
N SER A 14 -28.81 -26.68 0.64
CA SER A 14 -27.81 -25.99 -0.18
C SER A 14 -26.78 -25.36 0.75
N THR A 15 -25.58 -25.94 0.82
CA THR A 15 -24.44 -25.32 1.49
C THR A 15 -23.93 -24.18 0.60
N ALA A 16 -24.47 -22.98 0.80
CA ALA A 16 -23.87 -21.77 0.25
C ALA A 16 -22.45 -21.66 0.84
N SER A 17 -21.46 -22.04 0.05
CA SER A 17 -20.06 -21.85 0.39
C SER A 17 -19.82 -20.35 0.39
N LEU A 18 -19.72 -19.75 1.57
CA LEU A 18 -19.18 -18.40 1.71
C LEU A 18 -17.74 -18.50 1.24
N ALA A 19 -17.49 -18.15 -0.02
CA ALA A 19 -16.15 -17.87 -0.48
C ALA A 19 -15.66 -16.70 0.37
N GLU A 20 -14.82 -17.00 1.38
CA GLU A 20 -14.01 -15.99 2.02
C GLU A 20 -13.21 -15.33 0.92
N SER A 21 -13.61 -14.12 0.54
CA SER A 21 -12.78 -13.27 -0.28
C SER A 21 -11.45 -13.14 0.47
N ASN A 22 -10.38 -13.67 -0.11
CA ASN A 22 -9.02 -13.29 0.24
C ASN A 22 -8.88 -11.80 -0.08
N LEU A 23 -9.47 -10.94 0.76
CA LEU A 23 -9.28 -9.51 0.72
C LEU A 23 -7.80 -9.32 1.02
N ALA A 24 -7.09 -8.74 0.06
CA ALA A 24 -5.68 -8.40 0.23
C ALA A 24 -5.51 -7.60 1.53
N ARG A 25 -4.52 -8.00 2.34
CA ARG A 25 -4.39 -7.62 3.76
C ARG A 25 -3.25 -6.63 3.94
N HIS A 26 -3.42 -5.35 3.58
CA HIS A 26 -2.31 -4.38 3.63
C HIS A 26 -2.80 -2.91 3.63
N GLY A 27 -2.00 -1.93 3.18
CA GLY A 27 -2.42 -0.53 3.12
C GLY A 27 -1.61 0.35 2.14
N TYR A 28 -2.16 1.49 1.77
CA TYR A 28 -1.54 2.47 0.87
C TYR A 28 -1.89 3.90 1.27
N ILE A 29 -1.11 4.88 0.80
CA ILE A 29 -1.44 6.31 0.92
C ILE A 29 -2.27 6.72 -0.29
N ASP A 30 -3.46 7.27 -0.05
CA ASP A 30 -4.36 7.83 -1.08
C ASP A 30 -4.50 9.36 -0.99
N ASN A 31 -3.93 9.99 0.04
CA ASN A 31 -3.86 11.44 0.18
C ASN A 31 -2.54 11.87 0.85
N PRO A 32 -1.69 12.67 0.18
CA PRO A 32 -1.61 12.77 -1.27
C PRO A 32 -1.39 11.36 -1.89
N PRO A 33 -2.00 11.05 -3.05
CA PRO A 33 -1.99 9.69 -3.58
C PRO A 33 -0.57 9.20 -3.92
N SER A 34 -0.21 8.03 -3.39
CA SER A 34 1.10 7.41 -3.60
C SER A 34 1.32 6.94 -5.04
N ARG A 35 2.59 6.72 -5.40
CA ARG A 35 3.01 6.17 -6.71
C ARG A 35 2.28 4.88 -7.06
N ALA A 36 2.22 3.94 -6.12
CA ALA A 36 1.54 2.64 -6.28
C ALA A 36 0.02 2.83 -6.41
N PHE A 37 -0.60 3.66 -5.56
CA PHE A 37 -2.04 3.94 -5.67
C PHE A 37 -2.40 4.54 -7.03
N LEU A 38 -1.60 5.49 -7.53
CA LEU A 38 -1.79 6.11 -8.85
C LEU A 38 -1.62 5.15 -10.03
N CYS A 39 -1.00 3.97 -9.82
CA CYS A 39 -0.99 2.90 -10.82
C CYS A 39 -2.32 2.16 -10.91
N SER A 40 -3.12 2.16 -9.83
CA SER A 40 -4.37 1.40 -9.78
C SER A 40 -5.52 2.11 -10.48
N SER A 41 -6.59 1.35 -10.75
CA SER A 41 -7.84 1.91 -11.29
C SER A 41 -8.46 2.95 -10.35
N MET A 42 -8.32 2.79 -9.02
CA MET A 42 -8.76 3.76 -8.02
C MET A 42 -7.98 5.08 -8.13
N GLY A 43 -6.68 5.00 -8.46
CA GLY A 43 -5.82 6.14 -8.78
C GLY A 43 -5.95 6.63 -10.21
N LYS A 44 -7.00 6.21 -10.95
CA LYS A 44 -7.30 6.56 -12.35
C LYS A 44 -6.21 6.15 -13.34
N ASN A 45 -5.34 5.20 -12.97
CA ASN A 45 -4.19 4.75 -13.77
C ASN A 45 -3.33 5.94 -14.27
N LEU A 46 -3.15 6.97 -13.43
CA LEU A 46 -2.33 8.13 -13.78
C LEU A 46 -0.84 7.78 -13.95
N ASN A 47 -0.39 6.74 -13.25
CA ASN A 47 0.88 6.09 -13.54
C ASN A 47 0.63 4.85 -14.40
N THR A 48 1.37 4.70 -15.49
CA THR A 48 1.25 3.57 -16.42
C THR A 48 2.50 2.69 -16.38
N GLY A 49 2.39 1.49 -16.97
CA GLY A 49 3.50 0.53 -17.05
C GLY A 49 3.96 -0.01 -15.68
N CYS A 50 3.06 -0.08 -14.70
CA CYS A 50 3.43 -0.41 -13.32
C CYS A 50 3.52 -1.92 -13.02
N GLY A 51 3.16 -2.81 -13.96
CA GLY A 51 3.17 -4.25 -13.72
C GLY A 51 2.10 -4.68 -12.69
N ALA A 52 2.43 -5.65 -11.83
CA ALA A 52 1.45 -6.26 -10.92
C ALA A 52 0.88 -5.30 -9.87
N VAL A 53 1.65 -4.30 -9.45
CA VAL A 53 1.26 -3.39 -8.35
C VAL A 53 0.00 -2.58 -8.65
N GLN A 54 -0.38 -2.41 -9.92
CA GLN A 54 -1.63 -1.73 -10.30
C GLN A 54 -2.88 -2.45 -9.76
N TYR A 55 -2.80 -3.76 -9.53
CA TYR A 55 -3.90 -4.59 -9.02
C TYR A 55 -3.91 -4.70 -7.49
N GLU A 56 -2.78 -4.37 -6.86
CA GLU A 56 -2.60 -4.53 -5.42
C GLU A 56 -1.71 -3.42 -4.83
N PRO A 57 -2.11 -2.14 -4.94
CA PRO A 57 -1.32 -1.01 -4.44
C PRO A 57 -1.06 -1.07 -2.93
N GLN A 58 -1.89 -1.82 -2.19
CA GLN A 58 -1.73 -2.07 -0.77
C GLN A 58 -0.50 -2.94 -0.44
N SER A 59 -0.03 -3.78 -1.37
CA SER A 59 0.88 -4.88 -1.03
C SER A 59 2.37 -4.53 -1.06
N VAL A 60 2.75 -3.25 -1.13
CA VAL A 60 4.17 -2.81 -1.18
C VAL A 60 4.84 -2.98 0.19
N GLU A 61 5.07 -4.24 0.56
CA GLU A 61 5.61 -4.69 1.83
C GLU A 61 7.09 -5.09 1.65
N GLY A 62 7.90 -4.76 2.66
CA GLY A 62 9.32 -5.02 2.68
C GLY A 62 9.87 -5.14 4.11
N PRO A 63 11.17 -5.44 4.26
CA PRO A 63 11.81 -5.43 5.58
C PRO A 63 11.65 -4.06 6.25
N LYS A 64 11.46 -4.06 7.58
CA LYS A 64 11.41 -2.82 8.37
C LYS A 64 12.81 -2.28 8.70
N GLY A 65 12.86 -1.10 9.30
CA GLY A 65 14.07 -0.53 9.89
C GLY A 65 14.87 0.37 8.94
N PHE A 66 14.25 0.89 7.87
CA PHE A 66 14.87 1.92 7.06
C PHE A 66 15.24 3.15 7.93
N PRO A 67 16.44 3.76 7.78
CA PRO A 67 17.43 3.46 6.75
C PRO A 67 18.50 2.42 7.12
N GLU A 68 18.72 2.07 8.39
CA GLU A 68 19.80 1.15 8.81
C GLU A 68 19.55 -0.29 8.33
N GLY A 69 18.28 -0.67 8.18
CA GLY A 69 17.79 -1.89 7.54
C GLY A 69 16.87 -1.55 6.39
N GLY A 70 15.79 -2.31 6.21
CA GLY A 70 14.81 -2.07 5.15
C GLY A 70 15.26 -2.50 3.74
N PRO A 71 14.54 -2.07 2.69
CA PRO A 71 14.88 -2.36 1.30
C PRO A 71 16.26 -1.81 0.91
N GLN A 72 16.93 -2.51 0.00
CA GLN A 72 18.21 -2.06 -0.57
C GLN A 72 18.03 -0.81 -1.43
N ASP A 73 19.13 -0.06 -1.62
CA ASP A 73 19.17 1.06 -2.55
C ASP A 73 18.80 0.62 -3.97
N GLY A 74 18.12 1.49 -4.71
CA GLY A 74 17.50 1.19 -5.99
C GLY A 74 16.25 0.32 -5.91
N LYS A 75 15.85 -0.14 -4.70
CA LYS A 75 14.65 -0.96 -4.48
C LYS A 75 13.71 -0.40 -3.40
N ILE A 76 13.93 0.84 -2.99
CA ILE A 76 13.16 1.50 -1.92
C ILE A 76 11.67 1.60 -2.31
N ALA A 77 11.38 2.07 -3.54
CA ALA A 77 10.01 2.31 -3.98
C ALA A 77 9.17 1.03 -4.14
N SER A 78 9.79 -0.12 -4.43
CA SER A 78 9.10 -1.41 -4.51
C SER A 78 9.04 -2.16 -3.17
N GLY A 79 9.56 -1.58 -2.08
CA GLY A 79 9.71 -2.29 -0.80
C GLY A 79 10.69 -3.46 -0.87
N GLY A 80 11.56 -3.52 -1.89
CA GLY A 80 12.40 -4.69 -2.16
C GLY A 80 11.67 -5.84 -2.84
N ASN A 81 10.37 -5.71 -3.14
CA ASN A 81 9.59 -6.74 -3.80
C ASN A 81 9.89 -6.75 -5.32
N ASN A 82 10.33 -7.89 -5.86
CA ASN A 82 10.67 -8.04 -7.26
C ASN A 82 9.44 -7.99 -8.19
N ASN A 83 8.26 -8.36 -7.71
CA ASN A 83 7.02 -8.30 -8.51
C ASN A 83 6.56 -6.86 -8.77
N PHE A 84 7.09 -5.90 -8.00
CA PHE A 84 6.77 -4.47 -8.11
C PHE A 84 7.99 -3.66 -8.57
N SER A 85 8.98 -4.29 -9.21
CA SER A 85 10.24 -3.66 -9.60
C SER A 85 10.08 -2.45 -10.52
N GLN A 86 8.97 -2.36 -11.25
CA GLN A 86 8.60 -1.21 -12.09
C GLN A 86 8.50 0.09 -11.27
N LEU A 87 8.15 0.00 -9.98
CA LEU A 87 8.13 1.16 -9.08
C LEU A 87 9.53 1.75 -8.88
N ASN A 88 10.60 1.01 -9.14
CA ASN A 88 11.98 1.49 -8.96
C ASN A 88 12.50 2.29 -10.16
N GLU A 89 11.79 2.30 -11.28
CA GLU A 89 12.12 3.19 -12.40
C GLU A 89 12.10 4.64 -11.92
N GLN A 90 13.12 5.41 -12.30
CA GLN A 90 13.25 6.78 -11.86
C GLN A 90 13.86 7.63 -12.97
N THR A 91 12.99 8.42 -13.60
CA THR A 91 13.37 9.53 -14.47
C THR A 91 12.52 10.73 -14.11
N LYS A 92 12.97 11.93 -14.47
CA LYS A 92 12.25 13.17 -14.21
C LYS A 92 10.78 13.11 -14.63
N ASP A 93 10.47 12.40 -15.71
CA ASP A 93 9.14 12.38 -16.34
C ASP A 93 8.39 11.05 -16.16
N ARG A 94 8.99 10.07 -15.45
CA ARG A 94 8.42 8.72 -15.29
C ARG A 94 7.09 8.68 -14.53
N TRP A 95 6.94 9.54 -13.54
CA TRP A 95 5.84 9.48 -12.58
C TRP A 95 4.98 10.74 -12.62
N HIS A 96 3.67 10.54 -12.50
CA HIS A 96 2.71 11.60 -12.23
C HIS A 96 3.06 12.27 -10.89
N LYS A 97 3.07 13.60 -10.89
CA LYS A 97 3.45 14.42 -9.72
C LYS A 97 2.19 15.01 -9.12
N VAL A 98 1.98 14.74 -7.83
CA VAL A 98 0.92 15.37 -7.05
C VAL A 98 1.41 16.73 -6.60
N ASN A 99 0.64 17.78 -6.92
CA ASN A 99 0.96 19.12 -6.43
C ASN A 99 0.75 19.18 -4.92
N ILE A 100 1.82 19.53 -4.20
CA ILE A 100 1.84 19.72 -2.75
C ILE A 100 2.51 21.05 -2.44
N GLN A 101 2.07 21.74 -1.39
CA GLN A 101 2.70 22.97 -0.92
C GLN A 101 3.61 22.67 0.27
N SER A 102 4.69 23.43 0.42
CA SER A 102 5.50 23.37 1.63
C SER A 102 4.69 23.78 2.86
N GLY A 103 4.97 23.17 4.02
CA GLY A 103 4.25 23.42 5.26
C GLY A 103 3.29 22.29 5.59
N LYS A 104 2.19 22.63 6.27
CA LYS A 104 1.26 21.65 6.83
C LYS A 104 0.52 20.88 5.73
N ASN A 105 0.61 19.56 5.76
CA ASN A 105 -0.08 18.62 4.88
C ASN A 105 -0.60 17.41 5.67
N GLU A 106 -1.82 16.98 5.35
CA GLU A 106 -2.34 15.70 5.85
C GLU A 106 -1.90 14.55 4.94
N PHE A 107 -1.34 13.51 5.56
CA PHE A 107 -1.07 12.22 4.93
C PHE A 107 -2.05 11.19 5.45
N SER A 108 -2.78 10.54 4.54
CA SER A 108 -3.82 9.58 4.89
C SER A 108 -3.54 8.20 4.30
N TRP A 109 -3.55 7.19 5.15
CA TRP A 109 -3.48 5.79 4.76
C TRP A 109 -4.87 5.15 4.80
N SER A 110 -5.16 4.35 3.77
CA SER A 110 -6.26 3.38 3.77
C SER A 110 -5.69 1.99 4.02
N LEU A 111 -6.16 1.34 5.08
CA LEU A 111 -5.73 0.00 5.50
C LEU A 111 -6.87 -0.99 5.28
N THR A 112 -6.64 -1.98 4.41
CA THR A 112 -7.57 -3.09 4.21
C THR A 112 -7.46 -4.12 5.33
N ALA A 113 -6.29 -4.20 5.99
CA ALA A 113 -6.05 -4.99 7.19
C ALA A 113 -5.19 -4.22 8.21
N PRO A 114 -5.77 -3.71 9.30
CA PRO A 114 -5.01 -3.00 10.32
C PRO A 114 -4.13 -3.96 11.14
N HIS A 115 -2.81 -3.74 11.11
CA HIS A 115 -1.85 -4.48 11.92
C HIS A 115 -1.41 -3.67 13.15
N ARG A 116 -0.87 -4.33 14.18
CA ARG A 116 -0.22 -3.63 15.30
C ARG A 116 0.96 -2.82 14.76
N THR A 117 0.88 -1.50 14.88
CA THR A 117 1.84 -0.59 14.24
C THR A 117 2.85 -0.08 15.25
N THR A 118 4.14 -0.13 14.89
CA THR A 118 5.20 0.52 15.68
C THR A 118 5.16 2.03 15.45
N SER A 119 5.35 2.43 14.19
CA SER A 119 5.43 3.85 13.80
C SER A 119 4.97 4.08 12.37
N TRP A 120 4.76 5.35 12.06
CA TRP A 120 4.61 5.90 10.72
C TRP A 120 5.66 6.98 10.53
N GLN A 121 6.45 6.91 9.47
CA GLN A 121 7.57 7.83 9.22
C GLN A 121 7.49 8.37 7.79
N PHE A 122 7.72 9.67 7.63
CA PHE A 122 7.73 10.35 6.34
C PHE A 122 9.10 10.97 6.10
N PHE A 123 9.69 10.60 4.97
CA PHE A 123 10.98 11.09 4.49
C PHE A 123 10.77 11.91 3.22
N ILE A 124 11.70 12.81 2.94
CA ILE A 124 11.69 13.62 1.73
C ILE A 124 13.06 13.58 1.09
N THR A 125 13.12 13.72 -0.23
CA THR A 125 14.40 13.81 -0.92
C THR A 125 15.14 15.10 -0.56
N LYS A 126 16.46 15.05 -0.60
CA LYS A 126 17.32 16.22 -0.40
C LYS A 126 17.08 17.24 -1.50
N GLN A 127 17.33 18.51 -1.19
CA GLN A 127 17.44 19.52 -2.24
C GLN A 127 18.58 19.14 -3.20
N GLY A 128 18.30 19.19 -4.51
CA GLY A 128 19.29 18.86 -5.54
C GLY A 128 19.51 17.36 -5.79
N TRP A 129 18.69 16.46 -5.22
CA TRP A 129 18.72 15.03 -5.59
C TRP A 129 18.54 14.84 -7.11
N ASP A 130 19.13 13.79 -7.68
CA ASP A 130 19.03 13.51 -9.12
C ASP A 130 17.74 12.73 -9.42
N PRO A 131 16.75 13.31 -10.13
CA PRO A 131 15.51 12.63 -10.43
C PRO A 131 15.64 11.56 -11.52
N ASN A 132 16.84 11.33 -12.08
CA ASN A 132 17.09 10.39 -13.18
C ASN A 132 17.88 9.14 -12.79
N THR A 133 18.12 8.94 -11.50
CA THR A 133 18.76 7.73 -10.97
C THR A 133 17.82 6.97 -10.03
N PRO A 134 17.92 5.64 -9.94
CA PRO A 134 17.15 4.86 -8.96
C PRO A 134 17.32 5.41 -7.55
N LEU A 135 16.22 5.46 -6.79
CA LEU A 135 16.20 6.02 -5.44
C LEU A 135 17.09 5.23 -4.48
N THR A 136 17.99 5.93 -3.80
CA THR A 136 18.92 5.42 -2.80
C THR A 136 18.78 6.20 -1.49
N ARG A 137 19.40 5.71 -0.41
CA ARG A 137 19.49 6.46 0.85
C ARG A 137 20.13 7.84 0.69
N ASP A 138 21.08 7.98 -0.23
CA ASP A 138 21.76 9.26 -0.46
C ASP A 138 20.83 10.34 -1.02
N ASP A 139 19.71 9.95 -1.64
CA ASP A 139 18.71 10.86 -2.17
C ASP A 139 17.79 11.45 -1.09
N PHE A 140 17.74 10.87 0.12
CA PHE A 140 16.77 11.24 1.17
C PHE A 140 17.39 11.96 2.36
N GLU A 141 16.63 12.90 2.93
CA GLU A 141 16.83 13.33 4.31
C GLU A 141 16.48 12.15 5.24
N LEU A 142 17.51 11.48 5.77
CA LEU A 142 17.36 10.23 6.54
C LEU A 142 16.76 10.41 7.94
N LYS A 143 16.62 11.66 8.40
CA LYS A 143 15.77 11.98 9.54
C LYS A 143 14.35 12.25 9.01
N PRO A 144 13.32 11.50 9.45
CA PRO A 144 11.97 11.75 8.98
C PRO A 144 11.55 13.18 9.37
N PHE A 145 10.94 13.89 8.43
CA PHE A 145 10.41 15.23 8.71
C PHE A 145 9.14 15.18 9.56
N CYS A 146 8.47 14.01 9.59
CA CYS A 146 7.28 13.74 10.36
C CYS A 146 7.24 12.28 10.78
N GLU A 147 6.86 12.04 12.03
CA GLU A 147 6.77 10.71 12.60
C GLU A 147 5.63 10.63 13.62
N ARG A 148 4.94 9.49 13.65
CA ARG A 148 3.99 9.13 14.71
C ARG A 148 4.33 7.75 15.26
N GLN A 149 4.45 7.65 16.58
CA GLN A 149 4.68 6.39 17.28
C GLN A 149 3.35 5.83 17.79
N ASP A 150 2.97 4.64 17.34
CA ASP A 150 1.74 3.96 17.76
C ASP A 150 2.05 2.87 18.83
N ASN A 151 3.33 2.57 19.09
CA ASN A 151 3.82 1.70 20.18
C ASN A 151 3.16 0.31 20.23
N GLY A 152 2.84 -0.25 19.05
CA GLY A 152 2.20 -1.55 18.92
C GLY A 152 0.68 -1.53 19.10
N SER A 153 0.05 -0.35 19.07
CA SER A 153 -1.41 -0.22 18.99
C SER A 153 -1.91 -0.62 17.61
N THR A 154 -3.12 -1.18 17.54
CA THR A 154 -3.78 -1.47 16.26
C THR A 154 -4.54 -0.21 15.81
N PRO A 155 -4.24 0.36 14.62
CA PRO A 155 -4.94 1.52 14.10
C PRO A 155 -6.33 1.16 13.57
N THR A 156 -7.15 2.16 13.28
CA THR A 156 -8.37 2.01 12.48
C THR A 156 -8.01 1.79 10.99
N ASN A 157 -8.99 1.44 10.16
CA ASN A 157 -8.80 1.32 8.71
C ASN A 157 -8.41 2.63 8.00
N ARG A 158 -8.57 3.78 8.67
CA ARG A 158 -8.20 5.09 8.14
C ARG A 158 -7.26 5.77 9.11
N VAL A 159 -6.02 6.00 8.68
CA VAL A 159 -5.01 6.68 9.49
C VAL A 159 -4.70 8.03 8.86
N GLN A 160 -4.91 9.12 9.60
CA GLN A 160 -4.57 10.47 9.17
C GLN A 160 -3.45 11.02 10.06
N ILE A 161 -2.42 11.60 9.42
CA ILE A 161 -1.26 12.18 10.10
C ILE A 161 -1.07 13.57 9.52
N ASN A 162 -1.18 14.57 10.40
CA ASN A 162 -0.90 15.95 10.05
C ASN A 162 0.59 16.21 10.29
N CYS A 163 1.29 16.38 9.20
CA CYS A 163 2.59 17.02 9.13
C CYS A 163 2.35 18.42 8.51
#